data_AF-M2B1S0-F1
#
_entry.id   AF-M2B1S0-F1
#
_cell.length_a   1.000
_cell.length_b   1.000
_cell.length_c   1.000
_cell.angle_alpha   90.00
_cell.angle_beta   90.00
_cell.angle_gamma   90.00
#
_symmetry.space_group_name_H-M   'P 1'
#
loop_
_entity.id
_entity.type
_entity.pdbx_description
1 polymer ?
#
loop_
_entity_poly.entity_id
_entity_poly.type
_entity_poly.pdbx_seq_one_letter_code
_entity_poly.pdbx_strand_id
1 'polypeptide(L)'
;MNRGNVLMVVVVLLGCVWRGLWLSAGVTDSTSVADATRTKLLSQIADELKARGQVTGLQSLHRVQVLAYFDDAGFADSTVASSRSWKLDSVQRFDPDAEVWIVSGADGKPGWDGWDDNQNGTVDDLSELGAAWSDDHCLTPLDSGYEQVDPAYSRIINRGTFVPSDFESFAADHAIKTDESDRRPNSWRVTFVDQAAADSL
;
A
#
# COMPACT_ATOMS: atom_id res chain seq x y z
N MET A 1 35.11 20.16 -18.05
CA MET A 1 34.15 19.43 -17.17
C MET A 1 33.97 20.23 -15.90
N ASN A 2 32.75 20.61 -15.56
CA ASN A 2 32.46 21.38 -14.35
C ASN A 2 32.70 20.49 -13.13
N ARG A 3 33.25 21.03 -12.03
CA ARG A 3 33.57 20.26 -10.80
C ARG A 3 32.34 19.48 -10.25
N GLY A 4 31.13 20.00 -10.45
CA GLY A 4 29.88 19.31 -10.09
C GLY A 4 29.64 18.01 -10.86
N ASN A 5 30.01 17.93 -12.15
CA ASN A 5 29.81 16.71 -12.94
C ASN A 5 30.78 15.60 -12.52
N VAL A 6 32.00 15.95 -12.10
CA VAL A 6 32.97 14.98 -11.60
C VAL A 6 32.52 14.40 -10.26
N LEU A 7 32.03 15.25 -9.35
CA LEU A 7 31.52 14.80 -8.05
C LEU A 7 30.30 13.88 -8.20
N MET A 8 29.36 14.22 -9.07
CA MET A 8 28.17 13.39 -9.34
C MET A 8 28.57 12.01 -9.86
N VAL A 9 29.49 11.93 -10.82
CA VAL A 9 29.97 10.64 -11.37
C VAL A 9 30.64 9.80 -10.28
N VAL A 10 31.44 10.40 -9.40
CA VAL A 10 32.09 9.69 -8.28
C VAL A 10 31.06 9.15 -7.29
N VAL A 11 30.03 9.94 -6.93
CA VAL A 11 28.95 9.48 -6.03
C VAL A 11 28.16 8.32 -6.65
N VAL A 12 27.81 8.42 -7.94
CA VAL A 12 27.12 7.33 -8.64
C VAL A 12 27.95 6.06 -8.65
N LEU A 13 29.24 6.15 -8.98
CA LEU A 13 30.14 4.98 -9.00
C LEU A 13 30.31 4.36 -7.62
N LEU A 14 30.46 5.16 -6.57
CA LEU A 14 30.51 4.67 -5.19
C LEU A 14 29.21 3.95 -4.81
N GLY A 15 28.06 4.48 -5.21
CA GLY A 15 26.76 3.82 -5.04
C GLY A 15 26.68 2.48 -5.77
N CYS A 16 27.17 2.41 -7.01
CA CYS A 16 27.22 1.17 -7.79
C CYS A 16 28.14 0.12 -7.15
N VAL A 17 29.34 0.52 -6.68
CA VAL A 17 30.28 -0.39 -5.99
C VAL A 17 29.70 -0.87 -4.66
N TRP A 18 29.09 0.03 -3.88
CA TRP A 18 28.40 -0.31 -2.63
C TRP A 18 27.26 -1.29 -2.86
N ARG A 19 26.43 -1.07 -3.89
CA ARG A 19 25.35 -1.99 -4.27
C ARG A 19 25.91 -3.35 -4.71
N GLY A 20 26.97 -3.37 -5.50
CA GLY A 20 27.65 -4.61 -5.92
C GLY A 20 28.19 -5.41 -4.72
N LEU A 21 28.80 -4.73 -3.74
CA LEU A 21 29.26 -5.35 -2.49
C LEU A 21 28.09 -5.94 -1.69
N TRP A 22 27.00 -5.18 -1.54
CA TRP A 22 25.76 -5.65 -0.87
C TRP A 22 25.19 -6.91 -1.52
N LEU A 23 25.07 -6.94 -2.84
CA LEU A 23 24.56 -8.10 -3.57
C LEU A 23 25.51 -9.30 -3.45
N SER A 24 26.84 -9.07 -3.49
CA SER A 24 27.84 -10.14 -3.32
C SER A 24 27.87 -10.73 -1.92
N ALA A 25 27.42 -9.97 -0.91
CA ALA A 25 27.26 -10.43 0.47
C ALA A 25 25.98 -11.27 0.68
N GLY A 26 25.25 -11.60 -0.38
CA GLY A 26 24.02 -12.41 -0.30
C GLY A 26 22.79 -11.62 0.13
N VAL A 27 22.84 -10.29 0.13
CA VAL A 27 21.62 -9.50 0.35
C VAL A 27 20.77 -9.56 -0.91
N THR A 28 19.55 -10.09 -0.79
CA THR A 28 18.60 -10.23 -1.88
C THR A 28 18.33 -8.89 -2.56
N ASP A 29 18.30 -8.90 -3.90
CA ASP A 29 17.89 -7.76 -4.70
C ASP A 29 16.36 -7.58 -4.65
N SER A 30 15.86 -7.20 -3.48
CA SER A 30 14.42 -7.06 -3.22
C SER A 30 13.71 -6.10 -4.18
N THR A 31 14.43 -5.12 -4.73
CA THR A 31 13.90 -4.18 -5.72
C THR A 31 13.62 -4.85 -7.05
N SER A 32 14.57 -5.60 -7.62
CA SER A 32 14.34 -6.29 -8.90
C SER A 32 13.30 -7.40 -8.77
N VAL A 33 13.24 -8.07 -7.61
CA VAL A 33 12.17 -9.03 -7.29
C VAL A 33 10.82 -8.32 -7.25
N ALA A 34 10.68 -7.18 -6.55
CA ALA A 34 9.45 -6.42 -6.49
C ALA A 34 8.99 -5.93 -7.88
N ASP A 35 9.89 -5.43 -8.71
CA ASP A 35 9.58 -4.97 -10.07
C ASP A 35 9.13 -6.11 -10.99
N ALA A 36 9.81 -7.27 -10.93
CA ALA A 36 9.40 -8.47 -11.65
C ALA A 36 8.04 -8.99 -11.15
N THR A 37 7.79 -8.95 -9.83
CA THR A 37 6.50 -9.29 -9.21
C THR A 37 5.39 -8.44 -9.79
N ARG A 38 5.58 -7.13 -9.72
CA ARG A 38 4.63 -6.14 -10.18
C ARG A 38 4.31 -6.34 -11.65
N THR A 39 5.33 -6.55 -12.49
CA THR A 39 5.15 -6.76 -13.93
C THR A 39 4.31 -8.01 -14.22
N LYS A 40 4.59 -9.14 -13.54
CA LYS A 40 3.83 -10.39 -13.71
C LYS A 40 2.37 -10.24 -13.26
N LEU A 41 2.13 -9.64 -12.10
CA LEU A 41 0.79 -9.45 -11.55
C LEU A 41 -0.05 -8.47 -12.39
N LEU A 42 0.56 -7.39 -12.89
CA LEU A 42 -0.11 -6.48 -13.82
C LEU A 42 -0.48 -7.18 -15.14
N SER A 43 0.36 -8.09 -15.63
CA SER A 43 0.02 -8.92 -16.80
C SER A 43 -1.19 -9.81 -16.52
N GLN A 44 -1.25 -10.46 -15.34
CA GLN A 44 -2.39 -11.29 -14.95
C GLN A 44 -3.68 -10.47 -14.87
N ILE A 45 -3.64 -9.26 -14.31
CA ILE A 45 -4.78 -8.34 -14.29
C ILE A 45 -5.23 -8.01 -15.72
N ALA A 46 -4.28 -7.66 -16.59
CA ALA A 46 -4.60 -7.33 -17.98
C ALA A 46 -5.22 -8.52 -18.74
N ASP A 47 -4.71 -9.73 -18.52
CA ASP A 47 -5.25 -10.96 -19.10
C ASP A 47 -6.67 -11.25 -18.60
N GLU A 48 -6.93 -11.04 -17.30
CA GLU A 48 -8.27 -11.21 -16.70
C GLU A 48 -9.27 -10.19 -17.24
N LEU A 49 -8.87 -8.91 -17.33
CA LEU A 49 -9.70 -7.85 -17.94
C LEU A 49 -10.04 -8.17 -19.40
N LYS A 50 -9.09 -8.74 -20.15
CA LYS A 50 -9.28 -9.18 -21.54
C LYS A 50 -10.20 -10.40 -21.62
N ALA A 51 -10.02 -11.39 -20.75
CA ALA A 51 -10.85 -12.59 -20.70
C ALA A 51 -12.34 -12.26 -20.42
N ARG A 52 -12.59 -11.24 -19.60
CA ARG A 52 -13.95 -10.72 -19.33
C ARG A 52 -14.51 -9.84 -20.45
N GLY A 53 -13.78 -9.63 -21.55
CA GLY A 53 -14.22 -8.83 -22.68
C GLY A 53 -14.34 -7.32 -22.40
N GLN A 54 -13.75 -6.84 -21.29
CA GLN A 54 -13.87 -5.44 -20.86
C GLN A 54 -12.85 -4.51 -21.53
N VAL A 55 -11.93 -5.07 -22.33
CA VAL A 55 -10.80 -4.31 -22.89
C VAL A 55 -10.51 -4.72 -24.34
N THR A 56 -10.41 -3.72 -25.22
CA THR A 56 -10.05 -3.89 -26.64
C THR A 56 -8.69 -3.27 -27.03
N GLY A 57 -7.97 -2.62 -26.09
CA GLY A 57 -6.72 -1.89 -26.38
C GLY A 57 -5.65 -1.93 -25.26
N LEU A 58 -4.55 -1.18 -25.44
CA LEU A 58 -3.46 -1.08 -24.45
C LEU A 58 -3.97 -0.43 -23.15
N GLN A 59 -4.00 -1.21 -22.07
CA GLN A 59 -4.42 -0.73 -20.74
C GLN A 59 -3.30 0.03 -20.06
N SER A 60 -3.57 1.26 -19.64
CA SER A 60 -2.61 2.04 -18.88
C SER A 60 -2.78 1.79 -17.37
N LEU A 61 -2.22 0.68 -16.88
CA LEU A 61 -2.26 0.30 -15.45
C LEU A 61 -1.25 1.07 -14.56
N HIS A 62 -0.75 2.21 -15.02
CA HIS A 62 0.28 3.00 -14.34
C HIS A 62 -0.14 3.55 -12.97
N ARG A 63 -1.44 3.73 -12.73
CA ARG A 63 -2.00 4.19 -11.43
C ARG A 63 -2.46 3.06 -10.53
N VAL A 64 -2.24 1.80 -10.94
CA VAL A 64 -2.55 0.64 -10.12
C VAL A 64 -1.36 0.33 -9.22
N GLN A 65 -1.60 0.42 -7.92
CA GLN A 65 -0.70 -0.08 -6.88
C GLN A 65 -0.90 -1.59 -6.75
N VAL A 66 0.18 -2.34 -6.74
CA VAL A 66 0.15 -3.79 -6.55
C VAL A 66 0.83 -4.11 -5.23
N LEU A 67 0.11 -4.78 -4.34
CA LEU A 67 0.65 -5.32 -3.10
C LEU A 67 0.67 -6.84 -3.21
N ALA A 68 1.79 -7.46 -2.82
CA ALA A 68 1.97 -8.90 -2.93
C ALA A 68 2.56 -9.42 -1.62
N TYR A 69 1.85 -10.37 -0.99
CA TYR A 69 2.28 -11.03 0.24
C TYR A 69 2.90 -12.40 -0.09
N PHE A 70 4.07 -12.65 0.48
CA PHE A 70 4.83 -13.89 0.34
C PHE A 70 4.81 -14.62 1.68
N ASP A 71 4.52 -15.92 1.69
CA ASP A 71 4.45 -16.70 2.94
C ASP A 71 5.83 -16.87 3.60
N ASP A 72 6.91 -16.78 2.81
CA ASP A 72 8.21 -17.27 3.27
C ASP A 72 9.37 -16.32 2.90
N ALA A 73 9.63 -15.34 3.75
CA ALA A 73 10.82 -14.50 3.69
C ALA A 73 12.13 -15.26 4.05
N GLY A 74 12.02 -16.53 4.47
CA GLY A 74 13.14 -17.34 4.98
C GLY A 74 14.00 -18.01 3.91
N PHE A 75 13.53 -18.11 2.65
CA PHE A 75 14.29 -18.73 1.58
C PHE A 75 14.93 -17.69 0.67
N ALA A 76 16.26 -17.76 0.56
CA ALA A 76 17.11 -16.95 -0.33
C ALA A 76 16.80 -17.12 -1.84
N ASP A 77 15.82 -17.96 -2.19
CA ASP A 77 15.37 -18.26 -3.56
C ASP A 77 13.87 -17.96 -3.77
N SER A 78 13.27 -17.16 -2.87
CA SER A 78 11.89 -16.64 -2.96
C SER A 78 11.76 -15.57 -4.06
N THR A 79 12.16 -15.92 -5.27
CA THR A 79 11.74 -15.17 -6.44
C THR A 79 10.27 -15.47 -6.71
N VAL A 80 9.53 -14.50 -7.25
CA VAL A 80 8.17 -14.64 -7.82
C VAL A 80 8.02 -15.83 -8.78
N ALA A 81 9.15 -16.32 -9.30
CA ALA A 81 9.20 -17.47 -10.18
C ALA A 81 8.90 -18.80 -9.47
N SER A 82 9.06 -18.90 -8.14
CA SER A 82 8.72 -20.12 -7.38
C SER A 82 7.25 -20.20 -6.97
N SER A 83 6.56 -19.07 -6.78
CA SER A 83 5.09 -19.05 -6.63
C SER A 83 4.41 -19.41 -7.95
N ARG A 84 3.82 -20.62 -7.97
CA ARG A 84 3.15 -21.18 -9.15
C ARG A 84 1.75 -20.64 -9.37
N SER A 85 1.20 -19.89 -8.41
CA SER A 85 -0.17 -19.38 -8.50
C SER A 85 -0.40 -18.22 -7.52
N TRP A 86 -0.74 -17.07 -8.06
CA TRP A 86 -1.14 -15.89 -7.30
C TRP A 86 -2.66 -15.82 -7.27
N LYS A 87 -3.23 -15.58 -6.10
CA LYS A 87 -4.66 -15.36 -5.94
C LYS A 87 -4.91 -13.88 -5.67
N LEU A 88 -5.85 -13.30 -6.41
CA LEU A 88 -6.40 -11.99 -6.09
C LEU A 88 -7.07 -12.08 -4.72
N ASP A 89 -6.57 -11.34 -3.75
CA ASP A 89 -7.10 -11.29 -2.39
C ASP A 89 -8.13 -10.17 -2.26
N SER A 90 -7.75 -8.95 -2.64
CA SER A 90 -8.59 -7.79 -2.43
C SER A 90 -8.34 -6.68 -3.45
N VAL A 91 -9.37 -5.87 -3.69
CA VAL A 91 -9.35 -4.70 -4.58
C VAL A 91 -9.78 -3.49 -3.77
N GLN A 92 -9.01 -2.40 -3.86
CA GLN A 92 -9.35 -1.15 -3.18
C GLN A 92 -9.30 0.02 -4.16
N ARG A 93 -10.20 0.98 -3.94
CA ARG A 93 -10.23 2.25 -4.68
C ARG A 93 -9.79 3.36 -3.74
N PHE A 94 -8.98 4.29 -4.24
CA PHE A 94 -8.70 5.51 -3.48
C PHE A 94 -9.93 6.41 -3.49
N ASP A 95 -10.35 6.84 -2.31
CA ASP A 95 -11.43 7.78 -2.10
C ASP A 95 -10.88 9.03 -1.40
N PRO A 96 -10.91 10.21 -2.05
CA PRO A 96 -10.35 11.43 -1.49
C PRO A 96 -11.11 11.94 -0.25
N ASP A 97 -12.35 11.49 -0.04
CA ASP A 97 -13.20 11.96 1.05
C ASP A 97 -13.23 10.98 2.23
N ALA A 98 -12.76 9.75 2.03
CA ALA A 98 -12.69 8.73 3.07
C ALA A 98 -11.83 9.16 4.25
N GLU A 99 -12.36 8.96 5.44
CA GLU A 99 -11.79 9.47 6.69
C GLU A 99 -10.78 8.48 7.27
N VAL A 100 -9.67 9.03 7.77
CA VAL A 100 -8.75 8.30 8.63
C VAL A 100 -8.94 8.83 10.04
N TRP A 101 -9.41 7.95 10.91
CA TRP A 101 -9.63 8.24 12.32
C TRP A 101 -8.38 7.95 13.12
N ILE A 102 -8.16 8.71 14.18
CA ILE A 102 -7.33 8.30 15.32
C ILE A 102 -8.25 8.01 16.50
N VAL A 103 -7.97 6.90 17.18
CA VAL A 103 -8.73 6.40 18.31
C VAL A 103 -7.78 5.99 19.42
N SER A 104 -8.30 5.98 20.64
CA SER A 104 -7.60 5.42 21.81
C SER A 104 -7.25 3.96 21.62
N GLY A 105 -6.13 3.54 22.23
CA GLY A 105 -5.71 2.16 22.20
C GLY A 105 -6.46 1.27 23.19
N ALA A 106 -5.73 0.31 23.74
CA ALA A 106 -6.28 -0.73 24.61
C ALA A 106 -6.70 -0.20 25.98
N ASP A 107 -6.10 0.89 26.46
CA ASP A 107 -6.50 1.54 27.72
C ASP A 107 -7.81 2.35 27.59
N GLY A 108 -8.22 2.66 26.36
CA GLY A 108 -9.42 3.44 26.06
C GLY A 108 -9.28 4.93 26.43
N LYS A 109 -8.06 5.44 26.60
CA LYS A 109 -7.75 6.81 26.97
C LYS A 109 -7.06 7.55 25.82
N PRO A 110 -7.35 8.84 25.60
CA PRO A 110 -6.57 9.64 24.67
C PRO A 110 -5.14 9.82 25.17
N GLY A 111 -4.14 9.56 24.32
CA GLY A 111 -2.75 9.79 24.68
C GLY A 111 -2.25 8.81 25.74
N TRP A 112 -1.61 9.31 26.80
CA TRP A 112 -1.16 8.51 27.94
C TRP A 112 -2.19 8.57 29.07
N ASP A 113 -2.70 7.41 29.51
CA ASP A 113 -3.65 7.33 30.65
C ASP A 113 -3.17 8.11 31.89
N GLY A 114 -3.95 9.11 32.27
CA GLY A 114 -3.73 9.93 33.45
C GLY A 114 -2.68 11.03 33.28
N TRP A 115 -2.23 11.30 32.06
CA TRP A 115 -1.20 12.30 31.75
C TRP A 115 -1.75 13.43 30.86
N ASP A 116 -1.31 14.67 31.14
CA ASP A 116 -1.65 15.84 30.32
C ASP A 116 -0.58 16.01 29.21
N ASP A 117 -0.79 15.33 28.07
CA ASP A 117 0.20 15.21 26.99
C ASP A 117 0.47 16.52 26.27
N ASN A 118 -0.54 17.37 26.17
CA ASN A 118 -0.47 18.65 25.47
C ASN A 118 -0.26 19.85 26.42
N GLN A 119 -0.19 19.59 27.74
CA GLN A 119 0.02 20.58 28.81
C GLN A 119 -1.06 21.67 28.85
N ASN A 120 -2.31 21.33 28.52
CA ASN A 120 -3.43 22.26 28.49
C ASN A 120 -4.19 22.34 29.83
N GLY A 121 -3.83 21.51 30.80
CA GLY A 121 -4.44 21.43 32.13
C GLY A 121 -5.62 20.43 32.23
N THR A 122 -5.94 19.72 31.14
CA THR A 122 -6.97 18.68 31.08
C THR A 122 -6.32 17.36 30.72
N VAL A 123 -6.54 16.34 31.54
CA VAL A 123 -6.00 14.99 31.35
C VAL A 123 -7.02 14.13 30.60
N ASP A 124 -6.51 13.22 29.76
CA ASP A 124 -7.27 12.27 28.93
C ASP A 124 -8.27 12.97 27.97
N ASP A 125 -7.89 14.11 27.39
CA ASP A 125 -8.75 14.86 26.48
C ASP A 125 -8.58 14.46 25.01
N LEU A 126 -9.61 14.62 24.17
CA LEU A 126 -9.56 14.20 22.76
C LEU A 126 -8.43 14.84 21.95
N SER A 127 -7.89 15.97 22.40
CA SER A 127 -6.79 16.64 21.70
C SER A 127 -5.43 16.00 21.97
N GLU A 128 -5.34 15.12 22.96
CA GLU A 128 -4.16 14.32 23.32
C GLU A 128 -3.96 13.08 22.42
N LEU A 129 -5.00 12.66 21.68
CA LEU A 129 -4.90 11.55 20.74
C LEU A 129 -3.70 11.69 19.79
N GLY A 130 -2.86 10.66 19.71
CA GLY A 130 -1.64 10.64 18.92
C GLY A 130 -0.42 11.20 19.65
N ALA A 131 -0.48 11.29 20.99
CA ALA A 131 0.69 11.57 21.80
C ALA A 131 1.80 10.56 21.51
N ALA A 132 3.05 11.00 21.52
CA ALA A 132 4.16 10.10 21.27
C ALA A 132 4.19 8.99 22.34
N TRP A 133 4.39 7.75 21.90
CA TRP A 133 4.43 6.55 22.76
C TRP A 133 3.12 6.16 23.44
N SER A 134 2.00 6.81 23.12
CA SER A 134 0.66 6.29 23.44
C SER A 134 0.38 4.99 22.67
N ASP A 135 -0.68 4.29 23.07
CA ASP A 135 -1.23 3.15 22.33
C ASP A 135 -2.34 3.55 21.33
N ASP A 136 -2.55 4.86 21.16
CA ASP A 136 -3.43 5.42 20.14
C ASP A 136 -3.06 4.89 18.75
N HIS A 137 -4.08 4.62 17.94
CA HIS A 137 -3.87 4.07 16.61
C HIS A 137 -4.83 4.67 15.59
N CYS A 138 -4.44 4.54 14.32
CA CYS A 138 -5.23 5.02 13.21
C CYS A 138 -6.13 3.90 12.68
N LEU A 139 -7.36 4.24 12.31
CA LEU A 139 -8.29 3.36 11.64
C LEU A 139 -8.68 3.95 10.28
N THR A 140 -8.60 3.12 9.25
CA THR A 140 -9.04 3.39 7.89
C THR A 140 -10.21 2.45 7.53
N PRO A 141 -10.96 2.72 6.45
CA PRO A 141 -12.04 1.83 6.00
C PRO A 141 -11.64 0.40 5.68
N LEU A 142 -10.34 0.08 5.63
CA LEU A 142 -9.82 -1.26 5.43
C LEU A 142 -9.58 -2.01 6.75
N ASP A 143 -9.59 -1.31 7.88
CA ASP A 143 -9.28 -1.86 9.19
C ASP A 143 -10.55 -2.38 9.88
N SER A 144 -10.43 -3.52 10.55
CA SER A 144 -11.48 -4.00 11.45
C SER A 144 -11.71 -2.99 12.57
N GLY A 145 -12.95 -2.69 12.91
CA GLY A 145 -13.25 -1.69 13.94
C GLY A 145 -13.67 -0.33 13.37
N TYR A 146 -13.40 -0.06 12.08
CA TYR A 146 -13.68 1.25 11.49
C TYR A 146 -15.15 1.65 11.57
N GLU A 147 -16.07 0.72 11.30
CA GLU A 147 -17.51 0.98 11.35
C GLU A 147 -18.03 1.18 12.79
N GLN A 148 -17.25 0.80 13.80
CA GLN A 148 -17.58 0.91 15.22
C GLN A 148 -17.00 2.17 15.86
N VAL A 149 -16.26 3.00 15.12
CA VAL A 149 -15.68 4.24 15.64
C VAL A 149 -16.79 5.17 16.12
N ASP A 150 -16.69 5.59 17.39
CA ASP A 150 -17.56 6.62 17.96
C ASP A 150 -16.90 8.00 17.79
N PRO A 151 -17.51 8.93 17.01
CA PRO A 151 -16.99 10.29 16.84
C PRO A 151 -16.88 11.09 18.14
N ALA A 152 -17.56 10.69 19.21
CA ALA A 152 -17.45 11.35 20.52
C ALA A 152 -16.12 11.05 21.23
N TYR A 153 -15.44 9.95 20.86
CA TYR A 153 -14.21 9.47 21.49
C TYR A 153 -13.02 9.41 20.51
N SER A 154 -13.15 10.04 19.36
CA SER A 154 -12.19 9.94 18.26
C SER A 154 -12.13 11.22 17.45
N ARG A 155 -11.11 11.32 16.57
CA ARG A 155 -11.01 12.45 15.64
C ARG A 155 -10.49 12.03 14.28
N ILE A 156 -10.91 12.76 13.25
CA ILE A 156 -10.38 12.61 11.90
C ILE A 156 -9.04 13.33 11.84
N ILE A 157 -7.97 12.59 11.52
CA ILE A 157 -6.63 13.16 11.34
C ILE A 157 -6.30 13.41 9.87
N ASN A 158 -6.98 12.72 8.96
CA ASN A 158 -6.77 12.88 7.53
C ASN A 158 -8.02 12.48 6.72
N ARG A 159 -8.11 12.98 5.49
CA ARG A 159 -9.04 12.51 4.46
C ARG A 159 -8.24 12.06 3.23
N GLY A 160 -8.75 11.05 2.54
CA GLY A 160 -8.07 10.46 1.40
C GLY A 160 -7.36 9.17 1.77
N THR A 161 -8.03 8.04 1.56
CA THR A 161 -7.45 6.71 1.78
C THR A 161 -8.07 5.68 0.84
N PHE A 162 -7.57 4.45 0.88
CA PHE A 162 -8.15 3.35 0.13
C PHE A 162 -9.38 2.79 0.86
N VAL A 163 -10.43 2.49 0.11
CA VAL A 163 -11.66 1.87 0.59
C VAL A 163 -11.87 0.51 -0.09
N PRO A 164 -12.56 -0.44 0.56
CA PRO A 164 -12.91 -1.71 -0.07
C PRO A 164 -13.68 -1.48 -1.37
N SER A 165 -13.37 -2.29 -2.38
CA SER A 165 -14.05 -2.27 -3.67
C SER A 165 -14.08 -3.68 -4.26
N ASP A 166 -14.64 -3.81 -5.45
CA ASP A 166 -14.68 -5.09 -6.18
C ASP A 166 -13.95 -4.98 -7.53
N PHE A 167 -13.64 -6.17 -8.07
CA PHE A 167 -12.95 -6.27 -9.35
C PHE A 167 -13.83 -5.77 -10.50
N GLU A 168 -15.15 -5.83 -10.40
CA GLU A 168 -16.05 -5.35 -11.45
C GLU A 168 -16.02 -3.83 -11.57
N SER A 169 -15.98 -3.12 -10.44
CA SER A 169 -15.82 -1.67 -10.37
C SER A 169 -14.45 -1.25 -10.88
N PHE A 170 -13.41 -1.99 -10.53
CA PHE A 170 -12.06 -1.81 -11.07
C PHE A 170 -12.06 -1.98 -12.59
N ALA A 171 -12.65 -3.06 -13.09
CA ALA A 171 -12.70 -3.37 -14.50
C ALA A 171 -13.53 -2.34 -15.29
N ALA A 172 -14.65 -1.89 -14.73
CA ALA A 172 -15.49 -0.83 -15.31
C ALA A 172 -14.76 0.52 -15.41
N ASP A 173 -13.95 0.90 -14.43
CA ASP A 173 -13.14 2.15 -14.46
C ASP A 173 -12.04 2.07 -15.53
N HIS A 174 -11.61 0.86 -15.86
CA HIS A 174 -10.59 0.59 -16.88
C HIS A 174 -11.17 0.20 -18.24
N ALA A 175 -12.49 -0.01 -18.35
CA ALA A 175 -13.16 -0.27 -19.61
C ALA A 175 -13.10 1.01 -20.47
N ILE A 176 -12.48 0.92 -21.65
CA ILE A 176 -12.27 2.05 -22.55
C ILE A 176 -13.63 2.64 -22.97
N LYS A 177 -13.94 3.86 -22.52
CA LYS A 177 -14.92 4.71 -23.21
C LYS A 177 -14.19 5.62 -24.19
N THR A 178 -14.51 5.48 -25.46
CA THR A 178 -13.90 6.22 -26.58
C THR A 178 -14.14 7.74 -26.54
N ASP A 179 -14.90 8.26 -25.57
CA ASP A 179 -15.42 9.64 -25.54
C ASP A 179 -15.09 10.41 -24.23
N GLU A 180 -14.36 9.81 -23.29
CA GLU A 180 -14.07 10.43 -21.97
C GLU A 180 -12.56 10.65 -21.77
N SER A 181 -11.88 11.37 -22.68
CA SER A 181 -10.44 11.67 -22.56
C SER A 181 -10.05 12.52 -21.34
N ASP A 182 -11.03 13.17 -20.70
CA ASP A 182 -10.82 14.03 -19.53
C ASP A 182 -11.07 13.34 -18.18
N ARG A 183 -11.54 12.10 -18.17
CA ARG A 183 -11.76 11.38 -16.90
C ARG A 183 -10.42 10.87 -16.39
N ARG A 184 -9.92 11.46 -15.30
CA ARG A 184 -8.78 10.90 -14.56
C ARG A 184 -9.24 9.57 -13.95
N PRO A 185 -8.65 8.42 -14.33
CA PRO A 185 -9.03 7.14 -13.74
C PRO A 185 -8.74 7.18 -12.24
N ASN A 186 -9.55 6.46 -11.47
CA ASN A 186 -9.34 6.38 -10.02
C ASN A 186 -7.97 5.76 -9.73
N SER A 187 -7.38 6.08 -8.57
CA SER A 187 -6.21 5.34 -8.11
C SER A 187 -6.69 4.03 -7.50
N TRP A 188 -6.13 2.91 -7.94
CA TRP A 188 -6.54 1.58 -7.48
C TRP A 188 -5.38 0.87 -6.79
N ARG A 189 -5.72 0.03 -5.82
CA ARG A 189 -4.80 -0.92 -5.21
C ARG A 189 -5.38 -2.32 -5.38
N VAL A 190 -4.51 -3.25 -5.74
CA VAL A 190 -4.88 -4.66 -5.90
C VAL A 190 -3.87 -5.47 -5.10
N THR A 191 -4.40 -6.31 -4.21
CA THR A 191 -3.60 -7.17 -3.34
C THR A 191 -3.65 -8.61 -3.83
N PHE A 192 -2.48 -9.22 -3.90
CA PHE A 192 -2.33 -10.64 -4.20
C PHE A 192 -1.69 -11.36 -3.02
N VAL A 193 -2.15 -12.59 -2.80
CA VAL A 193 -1.52 -13.54 -1.89
C VAL A 193 -0.99 -14.71 -2.70
N ASP A 194 0.16 -15.23 -2.29
CA ASP A 194 0.65 -16.49 -2.81
C ASP A 194 -0.34 -17.60 -2.43
N GLN A 195 -0.77 -18.43 -3.38
CA GLN A 195 -1.80 -19.44 -3.11
C GLN A 195 -1.32 -20.50 -2.12
N ALA A 196 -0.01 -20.77 -2.05
CA ALA A 196 0.56 -21.61 -1.00
C ALA A 196 0.34 -21.03 0.42
N ALA A 197 0.31 -19.69 0.54
CA ALA A 197 0.00 -18.96 1.78
C ALA A 197 -1.50 -18.88 2.07
N ALA A 198 -2.33 -18.88 1.03
CA ALA A 198 -3.78 -18.78 1.17
C ALA A 198 -4.41 -20.09 1.70
N ASP A 199 -3.76 -21.24 1.45
CA ASP A 199 -4.24 -22.55 1.91
C ASP A 199 -3.78 -22.89 3.35
N SER A 200 -2.92 -22.07 3.95
CA SER A 200 -2.37 -22.24 5.32
C SER A 200 -3.01 -21.31 6.37
N LEU A 201 -3.86 -20.36 5.96
CA LEU A 201 -4.66 -19.46 6.81
C LEU A 201 -6.08 -20.00 7.05
#